data_AF-A0A6J4Q291-F1
#
_entry.id   AF-A0A6J4Q291-F1
#
_cell.length_a   1.000
_cell.length_b   1.000
_cell.length_c   1.000
_cell.angle_alpha   90.00
_cell.angle_beta   90.00
_cell.angle_gamma   90.00
#
_symmetry.space_group_name_H-M   'P 1'
#
loop_
_entity.id
_entity.type
_entity.pdbx_description
1 polymer ?
#
loop_
_entity_poly.entity_id
_entity_poly.type
_entity_poly.pdbx_seq_one_letter_code
_entity_poly.pdbx_strand_id
1 'polypeptide(L)'
;MGSRPPYGDATMAESGSMNVVSAILDLKGRDPFVPFNIVMTIGDRYRIESGENLVEMKTEFFYARPGGESFVFLRKAEIVAIERPEGRTRRATRRKAS
;
A
#
# COMPACT_ATOMS: atom_id res chain seq x y z
N MET A 1 16.01 -29.50 36.61
CA MET A 1 14.92 -28.61 36.15
C MET A 1 15.54 -27.62 35.17
N GLY A 2 15.51 -27.97 33.89
CA GLY A 2 16.19 -27.23 32.82
C GLY A 2 15.22 -26.28 32.13
N SER A 3 15.60 -25.00 32.11
CA SER A 3 14.87 -23.88 31.55
C SER A 3 14.49 -24.08 30.07
N ARG A 4 13.25 -23.72 29.77
CA ARG A 4 12.67 -23.54 28.43
C ARG A 4 13.62 -22.71 27.53
N PRO A 5 14.02 -23.17 26.34
CA PRO A 5 14.72 -22.31 25.41
C PRO A 5 13.78 -21.22 24.88
N PRO A 6 14.24 -19.96 24.80
CA PRO A 6 13.52 -18.87 24.15
C PRO A 6 13.65 -19.08 22.64
N TYR A 7 12.54 -19.21 21.90
CA TYR A 7 12.61 -19.19 20.44
C TYR A 7 12.91 -17.77 19.97
N GLY A 8 14.19 -17.42 20.00
CA GLY A 8 14.82 -16.41 19.18
C GLY A 8 15.98 -17.10 18.47
N ASP A 9 15.72 -17.63 17.28
CA ASP A 9 16.52 -17.42 16.07
C ASP A 9 15.97 -18.31 14.95
N ALA A 10 15.19 -17.69 14.06
CA ALA A 10 14.94 -18.21 12.73
C ALA A 10 15.05 -17.02 11.77
N THR A 11 16.28 -16.63 11.45
CA THR A 11 16.57 -15.95 10.19
C THR A 11 16.00 -16.78 9.06
N MET A 12 15.17 -16.21 8.16
CA MET A 12 15.29 -16.31 6.69
C MET A 12 14.29 -15.35 6.02
N ALA A 13 14.74 -14.69 4.95
CA ALA A 13 14.09 -13.59 4.26
C ALA A 13 12.77 -13.98 3.54
N GLU A 14 11.63 -13.77 4.21
CA GLU A 14 10.29 -13.83 3.58
C GLU A 14 9.37 -12.66 3.98
N SER A 15 9.92 -11.57 4.52
CA SER A 15 9.11 -10.53 5.20
C SER A 15 8.97 -9.20 4.45
N GLY A 16 9.26 -9.15 3.15
CA GLY A 16 9.03 -7.93 2.35
C GLY A 16 7.55 -7.70 2.07
N SER A 17 6.88 -8.68 1.46
CA SER A 17 5.49 -8.60 1.02
C SER A 17 4.48 -8.72 2.17
N MET A 18 4.75 -9.56 3.17
CA MET A 18 3.87 -9.71 4.35
C MET A 18 3.77 -8.40 5.16
N ASN A 19 4.86 -7.62 5.22
CA ASN A 19 4.87 -6.31 5.87
C ASN A 19 4.04 -5.28 5.10
N VAL A 20 4.14 -5.30 3.76
CA VAL A 20 3.40 -4.35 2.91
C VAL A 20 1.89 -4.60 2.98
N VAL A 21 1.43 -5.85 2.95
CA VAL A 21 0.00 -6.16 3.08
C VAL A 21 -0.54 -5.68 4.44
N SER A 22 0.17 -5.94 5.54
CA SER A 22 -0.21 -5.44 6.86
C SER A 22 -0.26 -3.91 6.92
N ALA A 23 0.68 -3.22 6.26
CA ALA A 23 0.68 -1.76 6.18
C ALA A 23 -0.52 -1.21 5.38
N ILE A 24 -0.96 -1.89 4.31
CA ILE A 24 -2.19 -1.52 3.57
C ILE A 24 -3.40 -1.59 4.49
N LEU A 25 -3.52 -2.66 5.29
CA LEU A 25 -4.64 -2.85 6.21
C LEU A 25 -4.64 -1.81 7.34
N ASP A 26 -3.46 -1.48 7.89
CA ASP A 26 -3.31 -0.40 8.86
C ASP A 26 -3.80 0.93 8.28
N LEU A 27 -3.29 1.31 7.09
CA LEU A 27 -3.65 2.56 6.43
C LEU A 27 -5.13 2.62 6.05
N LYS A 28 -5.71 1.50 5.63
CA LYS A 28 -7.16 1.37 5.35
C LYS A 28 -8.00 1.68 6.58
N GLY A 29 -7.57 1.23 7.77
CA GLY A 29 -8.33 1.36 9.03
C GLY A 29 -8.14 2.68 9.77
N ARG A 30 -7.29 3.59 9.28
CA ARG A 30 -7.04 4.88 9.95
C ARG A 30 -8.20 5.84 9.81
N ASP A 31 -8.50 6.52 10.92
CA ASP A 31 -9.37 7.69 10.98
C ASP A 31 -8.58 8.91 11.51
N PRO A 32 -8.43 10.01 10.74
CA PRO A 32 -8.92 10.19 9.38
C PRO A 32 -8.14 9.36 8.35
N PHE A 33 -8.83 8.91 7.30
CA PHE A 33 -8.21 8.16 6.20
C PHE A 33 -7.15 9.01 5.48
N VAL A 34 -5.98 8.42 5.25
CA VAL A 34 -4.88 9.06 4.51
C VAL A 34 -4.70 8.33 3.18
N PRO A 35 -4.91 8.99 2.02
CA PRO A 35 -4.70 8.38 0.72
C PRO A 35 -3.27 7.86 0.54
N PHE A 36 -3.11 6.76 -0.20
CA PHE A 36 -1.83 6.13 -0.51
C PHE A 36 -1.83 5.48 -1.90
N ASN A 37 -0.66 5.18 -2.44
CA ASN A 37 -0.50 4.46 -3.70
C ASN A 37 0.02 3.05 -3.42
N ILE A 38 -0.56 2.06 -4.08
CA ILE A 38 -0.06 0.70 -4.14
C ILE A 38 0.78 0.57 -5.41
N VAL A 39 2.03 0.15 -5.27
CA VAL A 39 2.96 -0.07 -6.38
C VAL A 39 3.05 -1.56 -6.66
N MET A 40 2.82 -1.94 -7.93
CA MET A 40 2.90 -3.32 -8.41
C MET A 40 4.30 -3.64 -8.95
N THR A 41 4.65 -4.93 -9.04
CA THR A 41 5.93 -5.42 -9.58
C THR A 41 6.23 -4.91 -10.99
N ILE A 42 5.20 -4.77 -11.83
CA ILE A 42 5.32 -4.27 -13.20
C ILE A 42 5.47 -2.73 -13.29
N GLY A 43 5.55 -2.05 -12.15
CA GLY A 43 5.73 -0.59 -12.05
C GLY A 43 4.43 0.20 -12.04
N ASP A 44 3.28 -0.44 -12.22
CA ASP A 44 1.97 0.20 -12.14
C ASP A 44 1.69 0.74 -10.73
N ARG A 45 1.04 1.90 -10.67
CA ARG A 45 0.69 2.58 -9.41
C ARG A 45 -0.80 2.82 -9.34
N TYR A 46 -1.41 2.37 -8.25
CA TYR A 46 -2.84 2.51 -8.00
C TYR A 46 -3.07 3.40 -6.79
N ARG A 47 -3.68 4.57 -7.02
CA ARG A 47 -4.03 5.50 -5.96
C ARG A 47 -5.30 5.03 -5.25
N ILE A 48 -5.20 4.84 -3.95
CA ILE A 48 -6.30 4.50 -3.05
C ILE A 48 -6.76 5.79 -2.38
N GLU A 49 -7.93 6.27 -2.79
CA GLU A 49 -8.51 7.53 -2.29
C GLU A 49 -9.46 7.34 -1.10
N SER A 50 -9.97 6.13 -0.89
CA SER A 50 -10.80 5.78 0.27
C SER A 50 -10.52 4.33 0.68
N GLY A 51 -10.39 4.10 1.98
CA GLY A 51 -10.24 2.77 2.57
C GLY A 51 -11.50 1.92 2.47
N GLU A 52 -12.67 2.55 2.41
CA GLU A 52 -13.97 1.85 2.27
C GLU A 52 -14.12 1.16 0.92
N ASN A 53 -13.50 1.73 -0.11
CA ASN A 53 -13.51 1.19 -1.46
C ASN A 53 -12.45 0.10 -1.69
N LEU A 54 -11.62 -0.21 -0.69
CA LEU A 54 -10.57 -1.21 -0.74
C LEU A 54 -10.99 -2.45 0.08
N VAL A 55 -11.31 -3.54 -0.61
CA VAL A 55 -11.71 -4.80 0.02
C VAL A 55 -10.55 -5.78 -0.01
N GLU A 56 -10.23 -6.35 1.15
CA GLU A 56 -9.27 -7.45 1.23
C GLU A 56 -9.97 -8.76 0.85
N MET A 57 -9.43 -9.44 -0.16
CA MET A 57 -9.81 -10.81 -0.51
C MET A 57 -8.68 -11.76 -0.08
N LYS A 58 -8.85 -13.06 -0.33
CA LYS A 58 -7.88 -14.09 0.07
C LYS A 58 -6.49 -13.85 -0.53
N THR A 59 -6.42 -13.64 -1.84
CA THR A 59 -5.16 -13.55 -2.62
C THR A 59 -4.87 -12.16 -3.17
N GLU A 60 -5.82 -11.25 -3.11
CA GLU A 60 -5.77 -9.95 -3.76
C GLU A 60 -6.53 -8.89 -2.97
N PHE A 61 -6.32 -7.64 -3.34
CA PHE A 61 -7.19 -6.54 -2.97
C PHE A 61 -8.08 -6.17 -4.15
N PHE A 62 -9.35 -5.98 -3.87
CA PHE A 62 -10.29 -5.39 -4.81
C PHE A 62 -10.43 -3.91 -4.49
N TYR A 63 -10.20 -3.06 -5.49
CA TYR A 63 -10.36 -1.62 -5.34
C TYR A 63 -11.36 -1.07 -6.36
N ALA A 64 -12.45 -0.47 -5.85
CA ALA A 64 -13.43 0.24 -6.66
C ALA A 64 -13.06 1.74 -6.72
N ARG A 65 -12.85 2.30 -7.92
CA ARG A 65 -12.50 3.72 -8.03
C ARG A 65 -13.70 4.59 -7.66
N PRO A 66 -13.51 5.63 -6.83
CA PRO A 66 -14.60 6.56 -6.55
C PRO A 66 -15.02 7.28 -7.84
N GLY A 67 -16.32 7.32 -8.10
CA GLY A 67 -16.89 8.06 -9.24
C GLY A 67 -16.86 7.37 -10.60
N GLY A 68 -16.58 6.07 -10.70
CA GLY A 68 -16.66 5.34 -11.97
C GLY A 68 -17.03 3.85 -11.84
N GLU A 69 -17.38 3.22 -12.96
CA GLU A 69 -17.62 1.77 -13.07
C GLU A 69 -16.33 0.92 -13.13
N SER A 70 -15.17 1.53 -12.91
CA SER A 70 -13.87 0.87 -13.03
C SER A 70 -13.40 0.32 -11.69
N PHE A 71 -13.08 -0.97 -11.68
CA PHE A 71 -12.46 -1.66 -10.55
C PHE A 71 -11.13 -2.28 -10.97
N VAL A 72 -10.26 -2.52 -9.99
CA VAL A 72 -8.97 -3.17 -10.20
C VAL A 72 -8.76 -4.26 -9.16
N PHE A 73 -8.12 -5.34 -9.60
CA PHE A 73 -7.67 -6.43 -8.75
C PHE A 73 -6.16 -6.33 -8.58
N LEU A 74 -5.71 -6.20 -7.33
CA LEU A 74 -4.30 -6.01 -6.96
C LEU A 74 -3.83 -7.28 -6.25
N ARG A 75 -3.15 -8.18 -6.96
CA ARG A 75 -2.66 -9.42 -6.37
C ARG A 75 -1.65 -9.12 -5.27
N LYS A 76 -1.85 -9.67 -4.07
CA LYS A 76 -0.98 -9.41 -2.91
C LYS A 76 0.48 -9.79 -3.20
N ALA A 77 0.69 -10.85 -3.96
CA ALA A 77 2.02 -11.32 -4.36
C ALA A 77 2.76 -10.37 -5.32
N GLU A 78 2.03 -9.48 -6.00
CA GLU A 78 2.59 -8.52 -6.96
C GLU A 78 2.76 -7.12 -6.36
N ILE A 79 2.40 -6.92 -5.09
CA ILE A 79 2.58 -5.63 -4.43
C ILE A 79 4.00 -5.53 -3.91
N VAL A 80 4.72 -4.52 -4.37
CA VAL A 80 6.13 -4.30 -4.00
C VAL A 80 6.32 -3.17 -3.00
N ALA A 81 5.44 -2.15 -3.00
CA ALA A 81 5.57 -1.01 -2.11
C ALA A 81 4.25 -0.26 -1.91
N ILE A 82 4.22 0.54 -0.83
CA ILE A 82 3.21 1.59 -0.61
C ILE A 82 3.92 2.93 -0.61
N GLU A 83 3.43 3.86 -1.42
CA GLU A 83 3.90 5.24 -1.42
C GLU A 83 2.82 6.14 -0.81
N ARG A 84 3.22 7.09 0.04
CA ARG A 84 2.33 8.21 0.33
C ARG A 84 2.26 9.07 -0.92
N PRO A 85 1.10 9.63 -1.29
CA PRO A 85 1.03 10.57 -2.37
C PRO A 85 1.77 11.79 -1.84
N GLU A 86 3.01 11.97 -2.25
CA GLU A 86 3.74 13.19 -1.95
C GLU A 86 2.83 14.32 -2.37
N GLY A 87 2.40 15.12 -1.38
CA GLY A 87 1.62 16.31 -1.62
C GLY A 87 2.38 17.07 -2.69
N ARG A 88 1.74 17.24 -3.84
CA ARG A 88 2.25 18.01 -4.97
C ARG A 88 2.72 19.34 -4.41
N THR A 89 4.00 19.43 -4.04
CA THR A 89 4.61 20.70 -3.70
C THR A 89 4.61 21.41 -5.02
N ARG A 90 3.63 22.29 -5.17
CA ARG A 90 3.43 23.14 -6.34
C ARG A 90 4.77 23.81 -6.62
N ARG A 91 5.56 23.30 -7.56
CA ARG A 91 6.50 24.14 -8.31
C ARG A 91 5.68 24.87 -9.36
N ALA A 92 4.80 25.74 -8.88
CA ALA A 92 4.15 26.73 -9.70
C ALA A 92 5.20 27.79 -10.07
N THR A 93 5.44 27.90 -11.36
CA THR A 93 5.74 29.15 -12.09
C THR A 93 6.83 30.07 -11.54
N ARG A 94 7.97 30.09 -12.23
CA ARG A 94 8.60 31.37 -12.58
C ARG A 94 8.73 31.46 -14.09
N ARG A 95 7.75 32.13 -14.72
CA ARG A 95 7.95 32.80 -16.00
C ARG A 95 9.09 33.81 -15.84
N LYS A 96 10.05 33.77 -16.76
CA LYS A 96 10.78 34.92 -17.34
C LYS A 96 11.05 34.46 -18.77
N ALA A 97 10.56 35.02 -19.87
CA ALA A 97 10.16 36.40 -20.17
C ALA A 97 11.20 37.40 -19.66
N SER A 98 12.36 37.39 -20.31
CA SER A 98 12.95 38.53 -21.03
C SER A 98 14.23 38.07 -21.70
#